data_AF-A0A5N6Q453-F1
#
_entry.id   AF-A0A5N6Q453-F1
#
_cell.length_a   1.000
_cell.length_b   1.000
_cell.length_c   1.000
_cell.angle_alpha   90.00
_cell.angle_beta   90.00
_cell.angle_gamma   90.00
#
_symmetry.space_group_name_H-M   'P 1'
#
loop_
_entity.id
_entity.type
_entity.pdbx_description
1 polymer ?
#
loop_
_entity_poly.entity_id
_entity_poly.type
_entity_poly.pdbx_seq_one_letter_code
_entity_poly.pdbx_strand_id
1 'polypeptide(L)'
;MDVQTTAKVVVLHVATEKDRQATRVNKKKVDNRLLFGYGGHWYVPGERDQEVEMEQGEEVINTPDVEIQERGDIYFFYRPKVNTEEPHSSHDVQKLYIVLRPQSGETSTQLKQQEKEPPATTQAIQEEEEEVNIEKNLLLRLIIMGRKSLPDPAKRSRPFWGFVELVTTKIQDVKDALKEEEYDTKTRGHRHKPAARALGEGVYRILRHNNKSKKMHTHLVYKLEFPSEQADDQPQEDLNVEREASFVIQIKNPIQAKKQAGGQFSGLQRKKKATFPAHLQGQFGQLSYHAADPPDFLNYEGCEFLLISASDEIQEELGLEIQEDASCSDLVDTFGETASADALFRGIWV
;
A
#
# COMPACT_ATOMS: atom_id res chain seq x y z
N MET A 1 -26.59 -54.64 -50.22
CA MET A 1 -27.92 -54.21 -49.74
C MET A 1 -27.71 -52.81 -49.24
N ASP A 2 -28.27 -51.84 -49.95
CA ASP A 2 -27.87 -50.43 -49.82
C ASP A 2 -28.89 -49.58 -49.05
N VAL A 3 -28.49 -48.34 -48.80
CA VAL A 3 -29.07 -47.38 -47.85
C VAL A 3 -30.32 -46.66 -48.43
N GLN A 4 -31.01 -45.89 -47.58
CA GLN A 4 -32.19 -45.02 -47.82
C GLN A 4 -33.54 -45.75 -47.66
N THR A 5 -34.64 -45.16 -47.14
CA THR A 5 -34.98 -43.79 -46.64
C THR A 5 -35.97 -43.95 -45.44
N THR A 6 -36.49 -42.99 -44.67
CA THR A 6 -36.67 -41.52 -44.79
C THR A 6 -36.66 -40.84 -43.39
N ALA A 7 -36.72 -39.50 -43.34
CA ALA A 7 -36.64 -38.68 -42.11
C ALA A 7 -37.98 -38.52 -41.34
N LYS A 8 -37.89 -37.95 -40.13
CA LYS A 8 -38.95 -37.11 -39.55
C LYS A 8 -38.37 -35.97 -38.71
N VAL A 9 -39.01 -34.81 -38.77
CA VAL A 9 -38.63 -33.56 -38.08
C VAL A 9 -39.72 -33.19 -37.08
N VAL A 10 -39.33 -32.75 -35.87
CA VAL A 10 -40.16 -32.03 -34.90
C VAL A 10 -39.31 -30.88 -34.33
N VAL A 11 -39.96 -29.78 -33.95
CA VAL A 11 -39.36 -28.43 -33.93
C VAL A 11 -39.66 -27.69 -32.62
N LEU A 12 -38.63 -26.99 -32.12
CA LEU A 12 -38.64 -25.93 -31.08
C LEU A 12 -39.18 -26.26 -29.67
N HIS A 13 -38.38 -25.86 -28.68
CA HIS A 13 -38.81 -24.79 -27.78
C HIS A 13 -37.78 -23.65 -27.80
N VAL A 14 -38.24 -22.43 -27.53
CA VAL A 14 -37.43 -21.21 -27.60
C VAL A 14 -36.81 -20.92 -26.23
N ALA A 15 -35.50 -20.72 -26.19
CA ALA A 15 -34.82 -20.00 -25.11
C ALA A 15 -34.45 -18.59 -25.62
N THR A 16 -34.63 -17.58 -24.77
CA THR A 16 -34.72 -16.17 -25.20
C THR A 16 -33.40 -15.41 -25.13
N GLU A 17 -33.04 -14.78 -26.25
CA GLU A 17 -32.36 -13.47 -26.37
C GLU A 17 -31.63 -12.93 -25.12
N LYS A 18 -30.56 -13.62 -24.66
CA LYS A 18 -29.67 -13.07 -23.63
C LYS A 18 -28.18 -13.44 -23.74
N ASP A 19 -27.81 -14.47 -24.50
CA ASP A 19 -26.42 -14.92 -24.64
C ASP A 19 -25.60 -14.11 -25.67
N ARG A 20 -25.58 -12.78 -25.51
CA ARG A 20 -24.56 -11.92 -26.14
C ARG A 20 -23.33 -11.78 -25.24
N GLN A 21 -22.66 -12.90 -24.93
CA GLN A 21 -21.29 -12.84 -24.46
C GLN A 21 -20.37 -12.56 -25.66
N ALA A 22 -19.67 -11.43 -25.64
CA ALA A 22 -18.74 -11.06 -26.69
C ALA A 22 -17.42 -11.83 -26.53
N THR A 23 -17.29 -12.96 -27.22
CA THR A 23 -16.04 -13.73 -27.28
C THR A 23 -14.90 -12.81 -27.77
N ARG A 24 -13.91 -12.52 -26.91
CA ARG A 24 -12.76 -11.68 -27.27
C ARG A 24 -11.95 -12.38 -28.37
N VAL A 25 -12.09 -11.90 -29.61
CA VAL A 25 -11.32 -12.40 -30.74
C VAL A 25 -9.91 -11.85 -30.67
N ASN A 26 -8.99 -12.64 -30.12
CA ASN A 26 -7.58 -12.27 -30.03
C ASN A 26 -6.97 -12.19 -31.43
N LYS A 27 -6.12 -11.18 -31.66
CA LYS A 27 -5.46 -10.95 -32.94
C LYS A 27 -3.96 -10.76 -32.72
N LYS A 28 -3.13 -11.56 -33.41
CA LYS A 28 -1.67 -11.47 -33.38
C LYS A 28 -1.19 -11.17 -34.80
N LYS A 29 -0.12 -10.39 -34.96
CA LYS A 29 0.49 -10.09 -36.26
C LYS A 29 1.88 -10.74 -36.32
N VAL A 30 2.09 -11.63 -37.28
CA VAL A 30 3.33 -12.41 -37.48
C VAL A 30 3.64 -12.38 -38.98
N ASP A 31 4.89 -12.10 -39.35
CA ASP A 31 5.37 -12.02 -40.74
C ASP A 31 4.42 -11.31 -41.71
N ASN A 32 3.99 -10.13 -41.27
CA ASN A 32 3.02 -9.25 -41.92
C ASN A 32 1.56 -9.77 -42.05
N ARG A 33 1.27 -11.03 -41.72
CA ARG A 33 -0.09 -11.62 -41.70
C ARG A 33 -0.83 -11.30 -40.39
N LEU A 34 -2.16 -11.25 -40.44
CA LEU A 34 -3.01 -11.22 -39.24
C LEU A 34 -3.55 -12.62 -38.94
N LEU A 35 -3.27 -13.11 -37.74
CA LEU A 35 -3.82 -14.34 -37.17
C LEU A 35 -4.98 -14.01 -36.22
N PHE A 36 -6.03 -14.84 -36.26
CA PHE A 36 -7.21 -14.73 -35.41
C PHE A 36 -7.29 -15.97 -34.52
N GLY A 37 -7.48 -15.77 -33.21
CA GLY A 37 -7.46 -16.84 -32.20
C GLY A 37 -8.84 -17.14 -31.65
N TYR A 38 -9.21 -18.43 -31.64
CA TYR A 38 -10.43 -18.96 -31.01
C TYR A 38 -10.11 -20.32 -30.37
N GLY A 39 -10.42 -20.50 -29.08
CA GLY A 39 -10.33 -21.81 -28.41
C GLY A 39 -8.92 -22.44 -28.40
N GLY A 40 -7.86 -21.63 -28.43
CA GLY A 40 -6.47 -22.09 -28.51
C GLY A 40 -5.92 -22.24 -29.94
N HIS A 41 -6.79 -22.39 -30.95
CA HIS A 41 -6.38 -22.46 -32.35
C HIS A 41 -6.26 -21.07 -32.99
N TRP A 42 -5.29 -20.92 -33.90
CA TRP A 42 -5.00 -19.69 -34.63
C TRP A 42 -5.07 -19.93 -36.15
N TYR A 43 -5.69 -19.02 -36.89
CA TYR A 43 -5.82 -19.14 -38.35
C TYR A 43 -5.68 -17.80 -39.09
N VAL A 44 -5.30 -17.87 -40.37
CA VAL A 44 -5.29 -16.72 -41.31
C VAL A 44 -6.60 -16.73 -42.11
N PRO A 45 -7.42 -15.65 -42.09
CA PRO A 45 -8.66 -15.61 -42.87
C PRO A 45 -8.40 -15.64 -44.38
N GLY A 46 -8.82 -16.71 -45.05
CA GLY A 46 -8.77 -16.87 -46.51
C GLY A 46 -7.79 -17.93 -47.02
N GLU A 47 -6.89 -18.42 -46.17
CA GLU A 47 -6.07 -19.60 -46.46
C GLU A 47 -6.79 -20.85 -45.91
N ARG A 48 -6.87 -21.93 -46.72
CA ARG A 48 -7.58 -23.16 -46.32
C ARG A 48 -6.66 -24.09 -45.54
N ASP A 49 -7.09 -24.42 -44.33
CA ASP A 49 -6.80 -25.67 -43.61
C ASP A 49 -5.32 -26.12 -43.66
N GLN A 50 -4.42 -25.19 -43.35
CA GLN A 50 -3.06 -25.50 -42.93
C GLN A 50 -2.93 -25.19 -41.44
N GLU A 51 -2.81 -26.24 -40.63
CA GLU A 51 -2.37 -26.09 -39.24
C GLU A 51 -0.91 -25.61 -39.28
N VAL A 52 -0.66 -24.43 -38.72
CA VAL A 52 0.69 -23.90 -38.56
C VAL A 52 1.23 -24.44 -37.24
N GLU A 53 2.04 -25.49 -37.30
CA GLU A 53 2.88 -25.87 -36.17
C GLU A 53 3.77 -24.67 -35.83
N MET A 54 3.49 -24.04 -34.68
CA MET A 54 4.39 -23.02 -34.15
C MET A 54 5.54 -23.75 -33.46
N GLU A 55 6.76 -23.55 -33.97
CA GLU A 55 7.95 -23.79 -33.15
C GLU A 55 7.80 -23.02 -31.82
N GLN A 56 8.31 -23.60 -30.73
CA GLN A 56 8.25 -22.99 -29.40
C GLN A 56 9.20 -21.78 -29.31
N GLY A 57 8.87 -20.71 -30.03
CA GLY A 57 9.42 -19.39 -29.76
C GLY A 57 9.02 -19.00 -28.34
N GLU A 58 10.02 -18.84 -27.48
CA GLU A 58 9.85 -18.44 -26.09
C GLU A 58 8.89 -17.25 -26.02
N GLU A 59 7.78 -17.39 -25.29
CA GLU A 59 7.05 -16.19 -24.91
C GLU A 59 8.00 -15.39 -24.03
N VAL A 60 8.45 -14.24 -24.54
CA VAL A 60 9.17 -13.25 -23.76
C VAL A 60 8.17 -12.70 -22.76
N ILE A 61 8.02 -13.42 -21.64
CA ILE A 61 7.33 -12.97 -20.44
C ILE A 61 7.99 -11.65 -20.11
N ASN A 62 7.27 -10.56 -20.35
CA ASN A 62 7.77 -9.22 -20.09
C ASN A 62 7.63 -8.98 -18.59
N THR A 63 8.43 -9.72 -17.81
CA THR A 63 8.55 -9.56 -16.37
C THR A 63 8.81 -8.08 -16.09
N PRO A 64 7.99 -7.42 -15.27
CA PRO A 64 8.24 -6.05 -14.90
C PRO A 64 9.57 -6.02 -14.13
N ASP A 65 10.38 -5.01 -14.44
CA ASP A 65 11.68 -4.81 -13.79
C ASP A 65 11.43 -4.21 -12.41
N VAL A 66 11.36 -5.07 -11.39
CA VAL A 66 10.97 -4.74 -10.02
C VAL A 66 12.03 -5.23 -9.04
N GLU A 67 12.49 -4.34 -8.17
CA GLU A 67 13.54 -4.59 -7.20
C GLU A 67 13.02 -4.28 -5.79
N ILE A 68 13.19 -5.23 -4.85
CA ILE A 68 12.66 -5.13 -3.49
C ILE A 68 13.64 -4.34 -2.63
N GLN A 69 13.28 -3.11 -2.30
CA GLN A 69 14.10 -2.17 -1.51
C GLN A 69 14.02 -2.44 0.00
N GLU A 70 12.85 -2.85 0.48
CA GLU A 70 12.56 -3.09 1.90
C GLU A 70 11.50 -4.18 2.07
N ARG A 71 11.59 -4.94 3.17
CA ARG A 71 10.60 -5.91 3.65
C ARG A 71 10.35 -5.70 5.14
N GLY A 72 9.13 -5.93 5.59
CA GLY A 72 8.82 -5.98 7.01
C GLY A 72 7.33 -6.08 7.31
N ASP A 73 6.96 -5.73 8.54
CA ASP A 73 5.60 -5.86 9.06
C ASP A 73 4.85 -4.52 8.99
N ILE A 74 3.56 -4.58 8.66
CA ILE A 74 2.66 -3.43 8.59
C ILE A 74 1.47 -3.65 9.51
N TYR A 75 1.23 -2.66 10.37
CA TYR A 75 0.13 -2.66 11.32
C TYR A 75 -0.75 -1.43 11.10
N PHE A 76 -2.04 -1.64 10.89
CA PHE A 76 -3.02 -0.56 10.76
C PHE A 76 -3.75 -0.37 12.09
N PHE A 77 -3.94 0.89 12.47
CA PHE A 77 -4.77 1.24 13.64
C PHE A 77 -5.68 2.42 13.32
N TYR A 78 -6.91 2.41 13.81
CA TYR A 78 -7.75 3.62 13.86
C TYR A 78 -7.86 4.10 15.30
N ARG A 79 -8.01 5.42 15.50
CA ARG A 79 -8.40 5.98 16.80
C ARG A 79 -9.82 6.56 16.69
N PRO A 80 -10.77 6.23 17.58
CA PRO A 80 -12.08 6.86 17.62
C PRO A 80 -12.05 8.37 17.87
N LYS A 81 -13.20 9.02 17.68
CA LYS A 81 -13.46 10.41 18.09
C LYS A 81 -13.31 10.59 19.60
N VAL A 82 -13.06 11.83 19.98
CA VAL A 82 -13.05 12.31 21.37
C VAL A 82 -14.45 12.14 21.98
N ASN A 83 -14.54 11.46 23.12
CA ASN A 83 -15.79 10.97 23.74
C ASN A 83 -16.61 10.05 22.80
N THR A 84 -16.02 8.98 22.25
CA THR A 84 -16.71 8.01 21.38
C THR A 84 -16.09 6.62 21.56
N GLU A 85 -16.53 5.91 22.59
CA GLU A 85 -15.95 4.60 22.93
C GLU A 85 -16.30 3.53 21.89
N GLU A 86 -17.55 3.49 21.43
CA GLU A 86 -18.04 2.55 20.43
C GLU A 86 -18.24 3.28 19.09
N PRO A 87 -17.27 3.23 18.16
CA PRO A 87 -17.47 3.62 16.77
C PRO A 87 -18.29 2.55 16.04
N HIS A 88 -19.05 2.96 15.02
CA HIS A 88 -19.75 2.02 14.13
C HIS A 88 -19.53 2.35 12.65
N SER A 89 -18.60 3.28 12.35
CA SER A 89 -18.25 3.70 11.00
C SER A 89 -16.97 4.55 10.94
N SER A 90 -16.43 4.70 9.74
CA SER A 90 -15.44 5.69 9.30
C SER A 90 -15.78 7.15 9.63
N HIS A 91 -17.06 7.46 9.86
CA HIS A 91 -17.43 8.78 10.36
C HIS A 91 -16.92 8.97 11.79
N ASP A 92 -16.84 7.92 12.60
CA ASP A 92 -16.52 7.93 14.04
C ASP A 92 -15.05 7.75 14.36
N VAL A 93 -14.25 7.31 13.38
CA VAL A 93 -12.79 7.43 13.42
C VAL A 93 -12.37 8.91 13.48
N GLN A 94 -11.32 9.23 14.25
CA GLN A 94 -10.62 10.51 14.24
C GLN A 94 -9.42 10.50 13.29
N LYS A 95 -8.61 9.43 13.35
CA LYS A 95 -7.35 9.24 12.61
C LYS A 95 -7.18 7.78 12.20
N LEU A 96 -6.58 7.57 11.04
CA LEU A 96 -5.98 6.30 10.62
C LEU A 96 -4.45 6.42 10.78
N TYR A 97 -3.85 5.36 11.32
CA TYR A 97 -2.42 5.21 11.53
C TYR A 97 -1.92 3.97 10.79
N ILE A 98 -0.65 4.02 10.41
CA ILE A 98 0.10 2.86 9.91
C ILE A 98 1.37 2.79 10.76
N VAL A 99 1.78 1.61 11.19
CA VAL A 99 3.12 1.36 11.75
C VAL A 99 3.85 0.45 10.77
N LEU A 100 5.01 0.89 10.28
CA LEU A 100 5.92 0.04 9.50
C LEU A 100 7.08 -0.39 10.39
N ARG A 101 7.43 -1.67 10.34
CA ARG A 101 8.61 -2.28 10.98
C ARG A 101 9.50 -2.90 9.90
N PRO A 102 10.53 -2.18 9.40
CA PRO A 102 11.52 -2.77 8.51
C PRO A 102 12.25 -3.93 9.20
N GLN A 103 12.36 -5.07 8.51
CA GLN A 103 13.12 -6.25 8.95
C GLN A 103 14.36 -6.48 8.06
N SER A 104 14.27 -6.19 6.76
CA SER A 104 15.37 -6.31 5.80
C SER A 104 15.20 -5.37 4.60
N GLY A 105 16.23 -5.19 3.78
CA GLY A 105 16.20 -4.34 2.58
C GLY A 105 17.49 -4.46 1.75
N GLU A 106 17.73 -3.51 0.83
CA GLU A 106 18.96 -3.40 0.02
C GLU A 106 20.23 -3.42 0.88
N THR A 107 20.15 -2.93 2.13
CA THR A 107 21.17 -3.10 3.15
C THR A 107 20.52 -3.44 4.50
N SER A 108 21.28 -4.09 5.38
CA SER A 108 20.80 -4.49 6.72
C SER A 108 20.92 -3.39 7.78
N THR A 109 21.44 -2.22 7.42
CA THR A 109 21.65 -1.09 8.34
C THR A 109 21.05 0.16 7.70
N GLN A 110 20.05 0.74 8.35
CA GLN A 110 19.43 1.99 7.91
C GLN A 110 19.90 3.17 8.74
N LEU A 111 19.92 4.36 8.14
CA LEU A 111 20.12 5.61 8.85
C LEU A 111 18.77 6.15 9.31
N LYS A 112 18.64 6.50 10.59
CA LYS A 112 17.49 7.26 11.12
C LYS A 112 17.91 8.61 11.69
N GLN A 113 16.93 9.51 11.78
CA GLN A 113 17.06 10.71 12.60
C GLN A 113 17.38 10.32 14.06
N GLN A 114 18.49 10.82 14.61
CA GLN A 114 18.82 10.67 16.03
C GLN A 114 17.73 11.28 16.93
N GLU A 115 17.48 10.66 18.08
CA GLU A 115 16.55 11.18 19.10
C GLU A 115 17.09 12.48 19.72
N LYS A 116 16.25 13.52 19.76
CA LYS A 116 16.64 14.85 20.25
C LYS A 116 16.49 14.94 21.77
N GLU A 117 17.52 14.49 22.50
CA GLU A 117 17.67 14.91 23.90
C GLU A 117 17.75 16.44 24.01
N PRO A 118 17.22 17.05 25.08
CA PRO A 118 17.25 18.50 25.28
C PRO A 118 18.70 18.99 25.48
N PRO A 119 19.26 19.85 24.61
CA PRO A 119 20.68 20.13 24.60
C PRO A 119 21.11 20.95 25.82
N ALA A 120 22.01 20.37 26.63
CA ALA A 120 22.55 21.02 27.83
C ALA A 120 23.45 22.24 27.52
N THR A 121 23.96 22.37 26.28
CA THR A 121 24.80 23.51 25.86
C THR A 121 24.50 23.91 24.42
N THR A 122 24.53 25.22 24.13
CA THR A 122 24.39 25.75 22.76
C THR A 122 25.68 25.60 21.97
N GLN A 123 25.87 24.46 21.31
CA GLN A 123 26.84 24.29 20.22
C GLN A 123 26.11 23.88 18.93
N ALA A 124 26.79 23.94 17.79
CA ALA A 124 26.15 23.77 16.49
C ALA A 124 25.59 22.35 16.33
N ILE A 125 24.31 22.26 15.98
CA ILE A 125 23.66 20.99 15.61
C ILE A 125 24.36 20.47 14.35
N GLN A 126 25.15 19.42 14.52
CA GLN A 126 25.45 18.51 13.43
C GLN A 126 24.22 17.59 13.29
N GLU A 127 23.81 17.31 12.06
CA GLU A 127 22.71 16.39 11.79
C GLU A 127 23.28 14.97 11.91
N GLU A 128 23.43 14.50 13.15
CA GLU A 128 23.89 13.14 13.46
C GLU A 128 22.79 12.14 13.07
N GLU A 129 23.15 11.20 12.19
CA GLU A 129 22.32 10.06 11.79
C GLU A 129 22.70 8.85 12.66
N GLU A 130 21.71 8.10 13.14
CA GLU A 130 21.94 6.89 13.94
C GLU A 130 21.82 5.65 13.04
N GLU A 131 22.89 4.86 12.96
CA GLU A 131 22.90 3.57 12.24
C GLU A 131 22.14 2.51 13.05
N VAL A 132 21.04 1.99 12.48
CA VAL A 132 20.23 0.92 13.07
C VAL A 132 20.30 -0.32 12.18
N ASN A 133 20.89 -1.40 12.70
CA ASN A 133 20.86 -2.70 12.04
C ASN A 133 19.49 -3.36 12.25
N ILE A 134 18.64 -3.34 11.21
CA ILE A 134 17.21 -3.72 11.28
C ILE A 134 16.98 -5.23 11.42
N GLU A 135 17.98 -6.06 11.07
CA GLU A 135 17.97 -7.51 11.30
C GLU A 135 18.07 -7.88 12.80
N LYS A 136 18.48 -6.93 13.67
CA LYS A 136 18.82 -7.18 15.08
C LYS A 136 18.12 -6.25 16.06
N ASN A 137 17.64 -5.10 15.59
CA ASN A 137 17.04 -4.06 16.41
C ASN A 137 15.70 -3.65 15.78
N LEU A 138 14.68 -3.40 16.61
CA LEU A 138 13.44 -2.82 16.13
C LEU A 138 13.71 -1.44 15.53
N LEU A 139 13.12 -1.17 14.37
CA LEU A 139 12.90 0.17 13.84
C LEU A 139 11.40 0.29 13.57
N LEU A 140 10.76 1.33 14.12
CA LEU A 140 9.32 1.54 14.03
C LEU A 140 9.04 2.93 13.48
N ARG A 141 8.28 2.99 12.37
CA ARG A 141 7.82 4.24 11.75
C ARG A 141 6.33 4.39 11.99
N LEU A 142 5.93 5.27 12.90
CA LEU A 142 4.52 5.59 13.11
C LEU A 142 4.08 6.68 12.13
N ILE A 143 3.21 6.29 11.21
CA ILE A 143 2.63 7.12 10.16
C ILE A 143 1.20 7.52 10.54
N ILE A 144 0.81 8.75 10.20
CA ILE A 144 -0.56 9.25 10.29
C ILE A 144 -1.04 9.63 8.90
N MET A 145 -2.19 9.07 8.51
CA MET A 145 -2.86 9.42 7.26
C MET A 145 -3.71 10.68 7.47
N GLY A 146 -3.60 11.64 6.54
CA GLY A 146 -4.37 12.89 6.54
C GLY A 146 -5.84 12.71 6.14
N ARG A 147 -6.20 11.52 5.65
CA ARG A 147 -7.57 11.01 5.52
C ARG A 147 -7.71 9.79 6.42
N LYS A 148 -8.95 9.50 6.83
CA LYS A 148 -9.27 8.36 7.70
C LYS A 148 -9.29 7.00 7.00
N SER A 149 -9.10 6.98 5.69
CA SER A 149 -9.09 5.78 4.84
C SER A 149 -7.85 5.81 3.95
N LEU A 150 -7.51 4.68 3.33
CA LEU A 150 -6.49 4.61 2.27
C LEU A 150 -7.07 5.02 0.89
N PRO A 151 -6.23 5.19 -0.15
CA PRO A 151 -6.70 5.32 -1.52
C PRO A 151 -7.42 4.06 -2.00
N ASP A 152 -8.66 4.25 -2.42
CA ASP A 152 -9.43 3.31 -3.22
C ASP A 152 -8.72 3.03 -4.57
N PRO A 153 -8.48 1.76 -4.97
CA PRO A 153 -7.81 1.44 -6.22
C PRO A 153 -8.78 1.43 -7.42
N ALA A 154 -9.92 0.75 -7.30
CA ALA A 154 -10.98 0.72 -8.30
C ALA A 154 -11.52 2.13 -8.68
N LYS A 155 -11.47 3.10 -7.76
CA LYS A 155 -11.84 4.50 -8.03
C LYS A 155 -10.60 5.35 -8.28
N ARG A 156 -10.47 5.89 -9.50
CA ARG A 156 -9.44 6.89 -9.89
C ARG A 156 -9.55 8.17 -9.06
N SER A 157 -8.94 8.15 -7.88
CA SER A 157 -9.07 9.17 -6.84
C SER A 157 -7.95 10.21 -6.90
N ARG A 158 -7.93 11.16 -5.96
CA ARG A 158 -6.80 12.09 -5.79
C ARG A 158 -5.81 11.47 -4.80
N PRO A 159 -4.48 11.66 -4.96
CA PRO A 159 -3.47 11.17 -4.02
C PRO A 159 -3.81 11.48 -2.55
N PHE A 160 -3.61 10.52 -1.65
CA PHE A 160 -3.85 10.70 -0.23
C PHE A 160 -2.56 11.16 0.43
N TRP A 161 -2.64 12.28 1.15
CA TRP A 161 -1.50 12.78 1.91
C TRP A 161 -1.38 12.08 3.27
N GLY A 162 -0.16 11.68 3.62
CA GLY A 162 0.22 11.12 4.92
C GLY A 162 1.56 11.69 5.37
N PHE A 163 1.94 11.40 6.62
CA PHE A 163 3.26 11.75 7.14
C PHE A 163 3.72 10.82 8.25
N VAL A 164 5.03 10.75 8.46
CA VAL A 164 5.66 10.08 9.61
C VAL A 164 5.58 11.02 10.83
N GLU A 165 4.91 10.61 11.91
CA GLU A 165 4.82 11.39 13.16
C GLU A 165 5.97 11.06 14.13
N LEU A 166 6.46 9.82 14.15
CA LEU A 166 7.50 9.32 15.05
C LEU A 166 8.34 8.23 14.35
N VAL A 167 9.65 8.23 14.59
CA VAL A 167 10.59 7.15 14.22
C VAL A 167 11.39 6.76 15.46
N THR A 168 11.33 5.50 15.86
CA THR A 168 11.93 5.04 17.13
C THR A 168 12.45 3.60 17.02
N THR A 169 13.37 3.24 17.92
CA THR A 169 13.78 1.85 18.19
C THR A 169 13.05 1.26 19.42
N LYS A 170 12.20 2.05 20.09
CA LYS A 170 11.50 1.70 21.33
C LYS A 170 10.01 1.51 21.08
N ILE A 171 9.55 0.29 21.27
CA ILE A 171 8.13 -0.11 21.24
C ILE A 171 7.23 0.77 22.12
N GLN A 172 7.74 1.23 23.27
CA GLN A 172 6.95 2.00 24.24
C GLN A 172 6.53 3.37 23.72
N ASP A 173 7.32 4.03 22.87
CA ASP A 173 6.98 5.35 22.35
C ASP A 173 5.77 5.26 21.40
N VAL A 174 5.67 4.14 20.65
CA VAL A 174 4.52 3.84 19.79
C VAL A 174 3.30 3.45 20.65
N LYS A 175 3.47 2.61 21.68
CA LYS A 175 2.42 2.33 22.68
C LYS A 175 1.88 3.64 23.29
N ASP A 176 2.77 4.58 23.62
CA ASP A 176 2.43 5.88 24.20
C ASP A 176 1.75 6.85 23.22
N ALA A 177 2.03 6.74 21.91
CA ALA A 177 1.32 7.48 20.86
C ALA A 177 -0.06 6.87 20.51
N LEU A 178 -0.28 5.59 20.82
CA LEU A 178 -1.53 4.85 20.54
C LEU A 178 -2.50 4.77 21.74
N LYS A 179 -2.03 4.78 22.99
CA LYS A 179 -2.88 4.75 24.20
C LYS A 179 -3.86 5.93 24.32
N GLU A 180 -4.83 5.81 25.23
CA GLU A 180 -5.83 6.85 25.54
C GLU A 180 -5.20 8.11 26.18
N GLU A 181 -5.96 9.22 26.18
CA GLU A 181 -5.50 10.50 26.75
C GLU A 181 -6.69 11.27 27.35
N GLU A 182 -6.62 11.61 28.64
CA GLU A 182 -7.52 12.57 29.28
C GLU A 182 -6.89 13.97 29.30
N TYR A 183 -7.66 14.99 28.96
CA TYR A 183 -7.17 16.38 28.90
C TYR A 183 -8.30 17.41 29.12
N ASP A 184 -7.95 18.56 29.69
CA ASP A 184 -8.90 19.64 29.96
C ASP A 184 -8.98 20.68 28.84
N THR A 185 -10.21 21.04 28.46
CA THR A 185 -10.48 22.07 27.46
C THR A 185 -11.09 23.33 28.07
N LYS A 186 -10.42 24.47 27.89
CA LYS A 186 -10.81 25.79 28.43
C LYS A 186 -12.25 26.25 28.12
N THR A 187 -12.91 25.61 27.16
CA THR A 187 -14.26 25.96 26.68
C THR A 187 -15.29 24.83 26.83
N ARG A 188 -14.87 23.59 27.12
CA ARG A 188 -15.76 22.41 27.14
C ARG A 188 -15.41 21.35 28.21
N GLY A 189 -14.57 21.69 29.20
CA GLY A 189 -14.22 20.84 30.33
C GLY A 189 -13.34 19.64 29.95
N HIS A 190 -13.35 18.61 30.82
CA HIS A 190 -12.64 17.36 30.61
C HIS A 190 -13.00 16.70 29.28
N ARG A 191 -12.01 16.09 28.65
CA ARG A 191 -12.11 15.32 27.41
C ARG A 191 -11.31 14.04 27.53
N HIS A 192 -11.92 12.97 27.05
CA HIS A 192 -11.27 11.68 26.88
C HIS A 192 -11.11 11.42 25.38
N LYS A 193 -9.90 11.02 25.00
CA LYS A 193 -9.51 10.62 23.65
C LYS A 193 -9.21 9.11 23.73
N PRO A 194 -10.12 8.24 23.26
CA PRO A 194 -9.98 6.80 23.36
C PRO A 194 -8.68 6.30 22.75
N ALA A 195 -8.21 5.13 23.21
CA ALA A 195 -7.05 4.45 22.63
C ALA A 195 -7.25 4.14 21.14
N ALA A 196 -6.15 3.94 20.41
CA ALA A 196 -6.22 3.37 19.07
C ALA A 196 -6.54 1.87 19.14
N ARG A 197 -7.33 1.38 18.18
CA ARG A 197 -7.68 -0.03 18.01
C ARG A 197 -7.00 -0.59 16.78
N ALA A 198 -6.60 -1.85 16.87
CA ALA A 198 -5.99 -2.57 15.75
C ALA A 198 -7.04 -2.81 14.65
N LEU A 199 -6.59 -2.64 13.40
CA LEU A 199 -7.41 -2.70 12.19
C LEU A 199 -6.85 -3.71 11.18
N GLY A 200 -5.55 -3.90 11.13
CA GLY A 200 -4.93 -4.88 10.27
C GLY A 200 -3.50 -5.19 10.72
N GLU A 201 -3.05 -6.41 10.46
CA GLU A 201 -1.68 -6.85 10.56
C GLU A 201 -1.34 -7.62 9.29
N GLY A 202 -0.09 -7.55 8.85
CA GLY A 202 0.44 -8.37 7.77
C GLY A 202 1.81 -7.91 7.30
N VAL A 203 2.23 -8.38 6.14
CA VAL A 203 3.55 -8.09 5.55
C VAL A 203 3.48 -7.01 4.48
N TYR A 204 4.50 -6.14 4.45
CA TYR A 204 4.71 -5.16 3.39
C TYR A 204 6.06 -5.32 2.69
N ARG A 205 6.12 -4.74 1.48
CA ARG A 205 7.31 -4.62 0.64
C ARG A 205 7.38 -3.20 0.06
N ILE A 206 8.56 -2.59 0.03
CA ILE A 206 8.81 -1.35 -0.75
C ILE A 206 9.62 -1.74 -1.98
N LEU A 207 9.18 -1.28 -3.16
CA LEU A 207 9.60 -1.79 -4.46
C LEU A 207 9.99 -0.68 -5.43
N ARG A 208 11.17 -0.75 -6.05
CA ARG A 208 11.58 0.10 -7.17
C ARG A 208 11.06 -0.51 -8.48
N HIS A 209 10.16 0.17 -9.20
CA HIS A 209 9.57 -0.31 -10.46
C HIS A 209 10.12 0.46 -11.67
N ASN A 210 10.92 -0.22 -12.49
CA ASN A 210 11.65 0.29 -13.65
C ASN A 210 10.93 0.00 -14.98
N ASN A 211 9.73 0.53 -15.17
CA ASN A 211 9.02 0.34 -16.43
C ASN A 211 9.76 1.03 -17.60
N LYS A 212 10.20 0.26 -18.61
CA LYS A 212 10.96 0.69 -19.81
C LYS A 212 10.39 1.90 -20.57
N SER A 213 9.10 2.22 -20.38
CA SER A 213 8.39 3.32 -21.06
C SER A 213 7.87 4.43 -20.12
N LYS A 214 8.13 4.35 -18.81
CA LYS A 214 7.73 5.36 -17.80
C LYS A 214 8.97 5.84 -17.03
N LYS A 215 8.82 6.84 -16.15
CA LYS A 215 9.83 7.12 -15.12
C LYS A 215 9.78 6.00 -14.06
N MET A 216 10.93 5.61 -13.52
CA MET A 216 11.01 4.83 -12.28
C MET A 216 10.15 5.48 -11.17
N HIS A 217 9.48 4.62 -10.41
CA HIS A 217 8.63 4.98 -9.28
C HIS A 217 8.67 3.88 -8.22
N THR A 218 8.49 4.25 -6.95
CA THR A 218 8.46 3.31 -5.83
C THR A 218 7.03 2.93 -5.50
N HIS A 219 6.76 1.64 -5.30
CA HIS A 219 5.51 1.15 -4.70
C HIS A 219 5.72 0.80 -3.22
N LEU A 220 4.72 1.10 -2.39
CA LEU A 220 4.46 0.41 -1.13
C LEU A 220 3.35 -0.60 -1.41
N VAL A 221 3.60 -1.88 -1.17
CA VAL A 221 2.63 -2.97 -1.37
C VAL A 221 2.52 -3.76 -0.07
N TYR A 222 1.32 -4.20 0.29
CA TYR A 222 1.09 -5.06 1.44
C TYR A 222 0.01 -6.11 1.21
N LYS A 223 0.05 -7.15 2.03
CA LYS A 223 -1.01 -8.16 2.20
C LYS A 223 -1.34 -8.28 3.69
N LEU A 224 -2.62 -8.42 4.04
CA LEU A 224 -3.07 -8.65 5.42
C LEU A 224 -3.03 -10.14 5.78
N GLU A 225 -2.61 -10.41 7.01
CA GLU A 225 -2.65 -11.71 7.70
C GLU A 225 -3.76 -11.72 8.77
N PHE A 226 -4.04 -10.58 9.41
CA PHE A 226 -5.18 -10.40 10.31
C PHE A 226 -6.01 -9.13 9.97
N PRO A 227 -7.36 -9.14 10.09
CA PRO A 227 -8.23 -10.32 10.35
C PRO A 227 -8.01 -11.45 9.34
N SER A 228 -8.37 -12.69 9.69
CA SER A 228 -8.32 -13.78 8.71
C SER A 228 -9.35 -13.56 7.59
N GLU A 229 -9.20 -14.26 6.47
CA GLU A 229 -10.15 -14.21 5.33
C GLU A 229 -11.59 -14.67 5.69
N GLN A 230 -11.77 -15.27 6.89
CA GLN A 230 -13.02 -15.88 7.34
C GLN A 230 -13.76 -15.04 8.38
N ALA A 231 -13.14 -13.96 8.85
CA ALA A 231 -13.75 -13.00 9.77
C ALA A 231 -14.68 -12.03 9.00
N ASP A 232 -15.36 -11.17 9.76
CA ASP A 232 -15.96 -9.94 9.20
C ASP A 232 -14.82 -9.00 8.73
N ASP A 233 -15.14 -7.97 7.95
CA ASP A 233 -14.18 -6.93 7.56
C ASP A 233 -14.79 -5.53 7.40
N GLN A 234 -15.94 -5.28 8.03
CA GLN A 234 -16.62 -3.96 8.04
C GLN A 234 -15.70 -2.74 8.35
N PRO A 235 -14.82 -2.75 9.37
CA PRO A 235 -13.88 -1.65 9.60
C PRO A 235 -12.84 -1.49 8.49
N GLN A 236 -12.44 -2.58 7.85
CA GLN A 236 -11.44 -2.59 6.78
C GLN A 236 -12.05 -2.05 5.50
N GLU A 237 -13.26 -2.49 5.11
CA GLU A 237 -14.04 -1.92 3.99
C GLU A 237 -14.24 -0.41 4.17
N ASP A 238 -14.81 0.02 5.30
CA ASP A 238 -15.21 1.41 5.52
C ASP A 238 -14.00 2.37 5.65
N LEU A 239 -12.79 1.82 5.89
CA LEU A 239 -11.51 2.55 5.93
C LEU A 239 -10.61 2.24 4.71
N ASN A 240 -11.11 1.48 3.73
CA ASN A 240 -10.42 1.09 2.50
C ASN A 240 -9.07 0.37 2.73
N VAL A 241 -8.94 -0.41 3.82
CA VAL A 241 -7.76 -1.23 4.12
C VAL A 241 -7.97 -2.63 3.53
N GLU A 242 -7.83 -2.71 2.20
CA GLU A 242 -8.03 -3.94 1.42
C GLU A 242 -7.14 -5.11 1.90
N ARG A 243 -7.52 -6.34 1.56
CA ARG A 243 -6.73 -7.56 1.88
C ARG A 243 -5.34 -7.55 1.25
N GLU A 244 -5.22 -6.99 0.05
CA GLU A 244 -3.94 -6.71 -0.62
C GLU A 244 -4.06 -5.38 -1.37
N ALA A 245 -3.05 -4.51 -1.32
CA ALA A 245 -3.07 -3.25 -2.07
C ALA A 245 -1.67 -2.72 -2.41
N SER A 246 -1.60 -1.98 -3.53
CA SER A 246 -0.37 -1.38 -4.06
C SER A 246 -0.54 0.13 -4.26
N PHE A 247 0.38 0.89 -3.68
CA PHE A 247 0.39 2.35 -3.78
C PHE A 247 1.72 2.86 -4.31
N VAL A 248 1.70 3.66 -5.37
CA VAL A 248 2.85 4.48 -5.74
C VAL A 248 3.07 5.53 -4.65
N ILE A 249 4.19 5.43 -3.95
CA ILE A 249 4.55 6.30 -2.83
C ILE A 249 5.50 7.42 -3.29
N GLN A 250 5.16 8.67 -2.98
CA GLN A 250 5.94 9.85 -3.37
C GLN A 250 6.24 10.76 -2.18
N ILE A 251 7.52 10.91 -1.87
CA ILE A 251 8.00 11.81 -0.80
C ILE A 251 7.90 13.26 -1.27
N LYS A 252 7.44 14.16 -0.41
CA LYS A 252 7.21 15.59 -0.71
C LYS A 252 8.39 16.42 -0.21
N ASN A 253 8.96 17.25 -1.09
CA ASN A 253 10.11 18.10 -0.77
C ASN A 253 9.74 19.15 0.30
N PRO A 254 10.34 19.12 1.50
CA PRO A 254 9.94 20.00 2.61
C PRO A 254 10.29 21.47 2.36
N ILE A 255 11.37 21.74 1.60
CA ILE A 255 11.87 23.08 1.28
C ILE A 255 11.02 23.75 0.19
N GLN A 256 10.64 23.01 -0.85
CA GLN A 256 9.92 23.58 -2.01
C GLN A 256 8.45 23.94 -1.74
N ALA A 257 7.87 23.50 -0.61
CA ALA A 257 6.49 23.79 -0.23
C ALA A 257 6.11 25.28 -0.28
N LYS A 258 7.09 26.20 -0.20
CA LYS A 258 6.91 27.66 -0.33
C LYS A 258 6.19 28.13 -1.60
N LYS A 259 6.20 27.37 -2.71
CA LYS A 259 5.49 27.75 -3.95
C LYS A 259 4.01 27.33 -3.98
N GLN A 260 3.55 26.46 -3.08
CA GLN A 260 2.19 25.92 -3.10
C GLN A 260 1.19 26.78 -2.31
N ALA A 261 1.05 28.06 -2.68
CA ALA A 261 -0.01 28.94 -2.15
C ALA A 261 -1.45 28.52 -2.60
N GLY A 262 -1.56 27.47 -3.42
CA GLY A 262 -2.80 26.77 -3.77
C GLY A 262 -2.67 25.24 -3.67
N GLY A 263 -1.77 24.74 -2.82
CA GLY A 263 -1.66 23.30 -2.56
C GLY A 263 -2.90 22.77 -1.84
N GLN A 264 -3.56 21.74 -2.38
CA GLN A 264 -4.84 21.25 -1.86
C GLN A 264 -4.81 20.65 -0.45
N PHE A 265 -3.62 20.33 0.07
CA PHE A 265 -3.45 19.75 1.39
C PHE A 265 -2.77 20.76 2.31
N SER A 266 -3.44 21.12 3.40
CA SER A 266 -2.84 21.80 4.55
C SER A 266 -1.93 20.83 5.29
N GLY A 267 -0.79 20.51 4.66
CA GLY A 267 0.26 19.66 5.24
C GLY A 267 0.92 20.30 6.46
N LEU A 268 1.98 19.66 6.97
CA LEU A 268 2.55 20.00 8.27
C LEU A 268 2.99 21.46 8.39
N GLN A 269 2.74 22.03 9.58
CA GLN A 269 3.33 23.31 9.99
C GLN A 269 4.84 23.27 9.76
N ARG A 270 5.46 24.37 9.33
CA ARG A 270 6.87 24.38 8.90
C ARG A 270 7.88 23.88 9.96
N LYS A 271 7.52 23.94 11.25
CA LYS A 271 8.31 23.43 12.38
C LYS A 271 8.14 21.92 12.67
N LYS A 272 7.26 21.25 11.93
CA LYS A 272 6.90 19.82 12.04
C LYS A 272 7.23 19.05 10.74
N LYS A 273 7.93 19.66 9.78
CA LYS A 273 8.38 18.98 8.55
C LYS A 273 9.72 18.30 8.80
N ALA A 274 9.99 17.22 8.08
CA ALA A 274 11.31 16.61 8.05
C ALA A 274 12.40 17.62 7.66
N THR A 275 13.52 17.51 8.37
CA THR A 275 14.81 18.06 7.96
C THR A 275 15.64 16.88 7.49
N PHE A 276 15.75 16.71 6.17
CA PHE A 276 16.55 15.65 5.58
C PHE A 276 18.02 16.07 5.53
N PRO A 277 18.97 15.15 5.79
CA PRO A 277 20.40 15.41 5.64
C PRO A 277 20.73 15.80 4.20
N ALA A 278 21.85 16.50 4.01
CA ALA A 278 22.23 17.05 2.71
C ALA A 278 22.24 16.02 1.56
N HIS A 279 22.55 14.76 1.85
CA HIS A 279 22.59 13.69 0.86
C HIS A 279 21.19 13.30 0.35
N LEU A 280 20.21 13.06 1.25
CA LEU A 280 18.81 12.81 0.90
C LEU A 280 18.15 14.07 0.31
N GLN A 281 18.36 15.24 0.92
CA GLN A 281 17.77 16.49 0.44
C GLN A 281 18.28 16.89 -0.96
N GLY A 282 19.49 16.47 -1.34
CA GLY A 282 20.05 16.67 -2.67
C GLY A 282 19.29 15.93 -3.78
N GLN A 283 18.78 14.72 -3.53
CA GLN A 283 18.15 13.86 -4.54
C GLN A 283 16.91 14.48 -5.18
N PHE A 284 16.13 15.26 -4.41
CA PHE A 284 15.00 16.01 -4.96
C PHE A 284 15.40 16.99 -6.07
N GLY A 285 16.62 17.55 -6.02
CA GLY A 285 17.09 18.60 -6.93
C GLY A 285 16.09 19.76 -7.05
N GLN A 286 15.54 19.96 -8.25
CA GLN A 286 14.51 20.96 -8.53
C GLN A 286 13.07 20.44 -8.46
N LEU A 287 12.83 19.19 -8.05
CA LEU A 287 11.49 18.60 -7.97
C LEU A 287 10.83 18.85 -6.61
N SER A 288 9.49 19.01 -6.63
CA SER A 288 8.67 19.12 -5.42
C SER A 288 8.30 17.76 -4.81
N TYR A 289 8.57 16.66 -5.52
CA TYR A 289 8.36 15.27 -5.08
C TYR A 289 9.50 14.37 -5.56
N HIS A 290 9.78 13.31 -4.80
CA HIS A 290 10.70 12.23 -5.15
C HIS A 290 10.00 10.87 -4.97
N ALA A 291 10.60 9.79 -5.48
CA ALA A 291 10.22 8.43 -5.10
C ALA A 291 10.66 8.15 -3.65
N ALA A 292 10.10 7.12 -3.00
CA ALA A 292 10.59 6.63 -1.71
C ALA A 292 11.81 5.70 -1.90
N ASP A 293 12.77 6.19 -2.68
CA ASP A 293 14.00 5.53 -3.07
C ASP A 293 15.16 6.50 -2.75
N PRO A 294 15.98 6.23 -1.71
CA PRO A 294 15.91 5.08 -0.79
C PRO A 294 14.69 5.16 0.17
N PRO A 295 14.27 4.02 0.77
CA PRO A 295 13.24 3.99 1.81
C PRO A 295 13.55 4.89 3.02
N ASP A 296 14.84 5.18 3.28
CA ASP A 296 15.37 6.00 4.37
C ASP A 296 14.73 7.40 4.50
N PHE A 297 14.12 7.94 3.43
CA PHE A 297 13.26 9.13 3.55
C PHE A 297 12.15 8.98 4.62
N LEU A 298 11.70 7.76 4.88
CA LEU A 298 10.68 7.44 5.89
C LEU A 298 11.26 7.33 7.33
N ASN A 299 12.57 7.39 7.50
CA ASN A 299 13.24 7.38 8.82
C ASN A 299 13.39 8.78 9.45
N TYR A 300 12.62 9.76 8.94
CA TYR A 300 12.65 11.16 9.35
C TYR A 300 11.27 11.65 9.79
N GLU A 301 11.18 12.18 11.00
CA GLU A 301 9.94 12.70 11.57
C GLU A 301 9.45 13.92 10.78
N GLY A 302 8.15 13.97 10.53
CA GLY A 302 7.55 15.00 9.68
C GLY A 302 7.81 14.80 8.19
N CYS A 303 8.31 13.64 7.76
CA CYS A 303 8.38 13.28 6.34
C CYS A 303 6.95 13.22 5.78
N GLU A 304 6.61 14.18 4.93
CA GLU A 304 5.33 14.19 4.21
C GLU A 304 5.42 13.37 2.93
N PHE A 305 4.41 12.54 2.65
CA PHE A 305 4.33 11.76 1.43
C PHE A 305 2.91 11.71 0.86
N LEU A 306 2.79 11.19 -0.36
CA LEU A 306 1.54 10.88 -1.03
C LEU A 306 1.46 9.38 -1.32
N LEU A 307 0.32 8.76 -1.07
CA LEU A 307 -0.06 7.47 -1.64
C LEU A 307 -0.99 7.70 -2.84
N ILE A 308 -0.74 6.96 -3.92
CA ILE A 308 -1.52 6.97 -5.17
C ILE A 308 -1.80 5.51 -5.52
N SER A 309 -3.05 5.14 -5.75
CA SER A 309 -3.39 3.76 -6.16
C SER A 309 -2.62 3.35 -7.41
N ALA A 310 -1.97 2.20 -7.34
CA ALA A 310 -1.56 1.41 -8.50
C ALA A 310 -2.74 0.51 -8.93
N SER A 311 -2.52 -0.49 -9.79
CA SER A 311 -3.56 -1.46 -10.14
C SER A 311 -3.94 -2.35 -8.95
N ASP A 312 -5.22 -2.73 -8.89
CA ASP A 312 -5.78 -3.79 -8.05
C ASP A 312 -5.07 -5.14 -8.34
N GLU A 313 -4.62 -5.35 -9.59
CA GLU A 313 -4.01 -6.58 -10.10
C GLU A 313 -2.48 -6.60 -9.90
N ILE A 314 -2.04 -6.78 -8.66
CA ILE A 314 -0.62 -6.70 -8.24
C ILE A 314 0.26 -7.71 -8.99
N GLN A 315 -0.19 -8.96 -9.11
CA GLN A 315 0.54 -9.99 -9.86
C GLN A 315 0.64 -9.68 -11.36
N GLU A 316 -0.29 -8.91 -11.95
CA GLU A 316 -0.22 -8.51 -13.37
C GLU A 316 0.61 -7.23 -13.61
N GLU A 317 0.57 -6.24 -12.71
CA GLU A 317 1.40 -5.02 -12.84
C GLU A 317 2.85 -5.21 -12.37
N LEU A 318 3.07 -6.02 -11.33
CA LEU A 318 4.37 -6.16 -10.64
C LEU A 318 4.97 -7.57 -10.66
N GLY A 319 4.24 -8.61 -11.07
CA GLY A 319 4.76 -9.97 -11.15
C GLY A 319 5.23 -10.56 -9.80
N LEU A 320 4.68 -10.03 -8.70
CA LEU A 320 5.01 -10.43 -7.33
C LEU A 320 3.78 -11.01 -6.61
N GLU A 321 3.93 -12.23 -6.12
CA GLU A 321 3.04 -12.85 -5.15
C GLU A 321 3.58 -12.55 -3.75
N ILE A 322 2.82 -11.84 -2.91
CA ILE A 322 3.19 -11.62 -1.51
C ILE A 322 2.81 -12.87 -0.71
N GLN A 323 3.81 -13.72 -0.50
CA GLN A 323 3.70 -14.85 0.42
C GLN A 323 3.63 -14.35 1.86
N GLU A 324 2.70 -14.93 2.61
CA GLU A 324 2.61 -14.83 4.07
C GLU A 324 3.85 -15.50 4.68
N ASP A 325 4.61 -14.76 5.47
CA ASP A 325 5.75 -15.32 6.16
C ASP A 325 5.20 -16.07 7.39
N ALA A 326 5.32 -17.40 7.43
CA ALA A 326 4.60 -18.29 8.37
C ALA A 326 5.02 -18.19 9.86
N SER A 327 5.46 -17.01 10.30
CA SER A 327 6.02 -16.70 11.60
C SER A 327 5.50 -15.36 12.12
N CYS A 328 4.62 -15.45 13.12
CA CYS A 328 4.24 -14.41 14.11
C CYS A 328 3.01 -13.54 13.81
N SER A 329 1.97 -13.74 14.62
CA SER A 329 0.97 -12.72 14.99
C SER A 329 1.62 -11.75 15.99
N ASP A 330 2.62 -10.99 15.56
CA ASP A 330 3.46 -10.16 16.43
C ASP A 330 2.67 -8.96 17.00
N LEU A 331 1.57 -8.50 16.38
CA LEU A 331 0.76 -7.39 16.90
C LEU A 331 0.25 -7.65 18.32
N VAL A 332 -0.06 -8.91 18.69
CA VAL A 332 -0.47 -9.22 20.07
C VAL A 332 0.68 -9.07 21.05
N ASP A 333 1.83 -9.69 20.76
CA ASP A 333 3.01 -9.65 21.63
C ASP A 333 3.63 -8.24 21.69
N THR A 334 3.57 -7.49 20.59
CA THR A 334 4.08 -6.13 20.44
C THR A 334 3.09 -5.07 21.00
N PHE A 335 1.79 -5.13 20.71
CA PHE A 335 0.83 -4.05 21.00
C PHE A 335 -0.41 -4.42 21.84
N GLY A 336 -0.66 -5.70 22.12
CA GLY A 336 -1.94 -6.21 22.64
C GLY A 336 -2.42 -5.65 23.99
N GLU A 337 -1.52 -5.11 24.83
CA GLU A 337 -1.88 -4.42 26.07
C GLU A 337 -2.50 -3.01 25.85
N THR A 338 -2.26 -2.43 24.67
CA THR A 338 -2.49 -0.98 24.40
C THR A 338 -3.43 -0.69 23.23
N ALA A 339 -3.64 -1.67 22.36
CA ALA A 339 -4.66 -1.64 21.32
C ALA A 339 -5.47 -2.94 21.41
N SER A 340 -6.81 -2.83 21.41
CA SER A 340 -7.67 -4.00 21.48
C SER A 340 -7.53 -4.87 20.23
N ALA A 341 -6.86 -6.01 20.37
CA ALA A 341 -6.71 -7.02 19.32
C ALA A 341 -7.99 -7.87 19.12
N ASP A 342 -8.94 -7.83 20.06
CA ASP A 342 -10.27 -8.45 19.89
C ASP A 342 -11.01 -7.92 18.65
N ALA A 343 -10.82 -6.63 18.32
CA ALA A 343 -11.35 -6.02 17.11
C ALA A 343 -10.67 -6.57 15.84
N LEU A 344 -9.33 -6.69 15.88
CA LEU A 344 -8.51 -7.22 14.79
C LEU A 344 -8.88 -8.66 14.43
N PHE A 345 -9.00 -9.56 15.41
CA PHE A 345 -9.27 -10.97 15.14
C PHE A 345 -10.71 -11.26 14.70
N ARG A 346 -11.65 -10.37 15.03
CA ARG A 346 -13.06 -10.51 14.64
C ARG A 346 -13.43 -9.72 13.39
N GLY A 347 -12.61 -8.71 13.03
CA GLY A 347 -12.84 -7.81 11.91
C GLY A 347 -14.13 -6.99 12.02
N ILE A 348 -14.54 -6.66 13.24
CA ILE A 348 -15.74 -5.86 13.53
C ILE A 348 -15.38 -4.54 14.22
N TRP A 349 -16.31 -3.59 14.20
CA TRP A 349 -16.23 -2.42 15.05
C TRP A 349 -16.37 -2.81 16.53
N VAL A 350 -15.46 -2.28 17.36
CA VAL A 350 -15.40 -2.43 18.84
C VAL A 350 -14.91 -1.11 19.43
#